data_AF-F2KNZ1-F1
#
_entry.id   AF-F2KNZ1-F1
#
_cell.length_a   1.000
_cell.length_b   1.000
_cell.length_c   1.000
_cell.angle_alpha   90.00
_cell.angle_beta   90.00
_cell.angle_gamma   90.00
#
_symmetry.space_group_name_H-M   'P 1'
#
loop_
_entity.id
_entity.type
_entity.pdbx_description
1 polymer ?
#
loop_
_entity_poly.entity_id
_entity_poly.type
_entity_poly.pdbx_seq_one_letter_code
_entity_poly.pdbx_strand_id
1 'polypeptide(L)'
;MKKVLFVCVQNTCRSVMAESIFNSLAKEWKAESAGVEKADRLDDTAIEVIWKFGYSVDKERPRGLDEVNIEEYDFVVTVCSESCAAIPHKNVERWNIEDPKGKDIVIYERVFSEIEKRVKELLDRIED
;
A
#
# COMPACT_ATOMS: atom_id res chain seq x y z
N MET A 1 -3.99 9.48 16.83
CA MET A 1 -3.37 9.53 15.49
C MET A 1 -4.17 8.61 14.61
N LYS A 2 -4.71 9.11 13.49
CA LYS A 2 -5.58 8.30 12.62
C LYS A 2 -4.75 7.33 11.81
N LYS A 3 -5.32 6.18 11.45
CA LYS A 3 -4.61 5.11 10.75
C LYS A 3 -5.29 4.73 9.43
N VAL A 4 -4.48 4.51 8.40
CA VAL A 4 -4.91 3.92 7.13
C VAL A 4 -4.22 2.57 6.91
N LEU A 5 -4.96 1.57 6.44
CA LEU A 5 -4.40 0.28 6.02
C LEU A 5 -4.41 0.15 4.50
N PHE A 6 -3.24 -0.01 3.90
CA PHE A 6 -3.12 -0.38 2.48
C PHE A 6 -3.08 -1.90 2.32
N VAL A 7 -3.97 -2.46 1.52
CA VAL A 7 -4.10 -3.91 1.29
C VAL A 7 -3.84 -4.23 -0.17
N CYS A 8 -2.94 -5.18 -0.45
CA CYS A 8 -2.82 -5.79 -1.78
C CYS A 8 -2.93 -7.32 -1.67
N VAL A 9 -2.50 -8.07 -2.68
CA VAL A 9 -2.64 -9.54 -2.65
C VAL A 9 -1.68 -10.15 -1.63
N GLN A 10 -0.38 -9.87 -1.73
CA GLN A 10 0.66 -10.59 -0.96
C GLN A 10 1.51 -9.71 -0.02
N ASN A 11 1.20 -8.42 0.06
CA ASN A 11 1.97 -7.42 0.81
C ASN A 11 3.45 -7.31 0.44
N THR A 12 3.79 -7.47 -0.84
CA THR A 12 5.18 -7.42 -1.30
C THR A 12 5.53 -6.18 -2.13
N CYS A 13 4.58 -5.63 -2.89
CA CYS A 13 4.82 -4.52 -3.83
C CYS A 13 3.90 -3.32 -3.55
N ARG A 14 2.68 -3.33 -4.11
CA ARG A 14 1.79 -2.16 -4.18
C ARG A 14 1.42 -1.54 -2.84
N SER A 15 0.99 -2.34 -1.87
CA SER A 15 0.64 -1.81 -0.55
C SER A 15 1.85 -1.33 0.24
N VAL A 16 3.05 -1.86 -0.04
CA VAL A 16 4.31 -1.42 0.56
C VAL A 16 4.76 -0.08 -0.04
N MET A 17 4.64 0.08 -1.36
CA MET A 17 4.84 1.36 -2.04
C MET A 17 3.89 2.43 -1.46
N ALA A 18 2.60 2.10 -1.33
CA ALA A 18 1.61 3.02 -0.78
C ALA A 18 1.91 3.43 0.67
N GLU A 19 2.26 2.48 1.54
CA GLU A 19 2.68 2.75 2.93
C GLU A 19 3.90 3.67 2.99
N SER A 20 4.92 3.40 2.15
CA SER A 20 6.18 4.16 2.12
C SER A 20 5.94 5.61 1.69
N ILE A 21 5.16 5.81 0.62
CA ILE A 21 4.83 7.14 0.12
C ILE A 21 3.97 7.89 1.13
N PHE A 22 2.93 7.24 1.65
CA PHE A 22 1.99 7.88 2.57
C PHE A 22 2.70 8.35 3.84
N ASN A 23 3.49 7.49 4.49
CA ASN A 23 4.20 7.86 5.72
C ASN A 23 5.26 8.95 5.51
N SER A 24 5.78 9.09 4.30
CA SER A 24 6.74 10.15 3.97
C SER A 24 6.08 11.53 3.78
N LEU A 25 4.77 11.57 3.54
CA LEU A 25 4.03 12.79 3.21
C LEU A 25 3.02 13.20 4.29
N ALA A 26 2.45 12.25 5.01
CA ALA A 26 1.41 12.47 6.01
C ALA A 26 1.93 13.23 7.23
N LYS A 27 1.06 14.04 7.84
CA LYS A 27 1.35 14.81 9.06
C LYS A 27 0.64 14.27 10.28
N GLU A 28 -0.65 13.96 10.15
CA GLU A 28 -1.51 13.57 11.28
C GLU A 28 -1.99 12.11 11.20
N TRP A 29 -1.66 11.45 10.10
CA TRP A 29 -2.01 10.08 9.80
C TRP A 29 -0.79 9.18 9.77
N LYS A 30 -1.02 7.89 10.00
CA LYS A 30 -0.03 6.84 9.80
C LYS A 30 -0.60 5.73 8.93
N ALA A 31 0.19 5.29 7.97
CA ALA A 31 -0.10 4.12 7.17
C ALA A 31 0.57 2.88 7.75
N GLU A 32 -0.13 1.76 7.62
CA GLU A 32 0.47 0.44 7.60
C GLU A 32 -0.01 -0.31 6.35
N SER A 33 0.64 -1.43 6.03
CA SER A 33 0.17 -2.31 4.96
C SER A 33 0.01 -3.77 5.36
N ALA A 34 -0.84 -4.45 4.60
CA ALA A 34 -1.09 -5.88 4.67
C ALA A 34 -1.37 -6.47 3.28
N GLY A 35 -1.53 -7.79 3.24
CA GLY A 35 -1.88 -8.58 2.07
C GLY A 35 -3.04 -9.49 2.41
N VAL A 36 -3.95 -9.73 1.48
CA VAL A 36 -5.00 -10.75 1.69
C VAL A 36 -4.37 -12.10 2.04
N GLU A 37 -3.24 -12.40 1.40
CA GLU A 37 -2.34 -13.49 1.74
C GLU A 37 -0.98 -12.93 2.17
N LYS A 38 -0.25 -13.72 2.95
CA LYS A 38 1.12 -13.41 3.36
C LYS A 38 2.12 -14.05 2.40
N ALA A 39 3.14 -13.30 2.00
CA ALA A 39 4.34 -13.84 1.36
C ALA A 39 5.53 -13.91 2.34
N ASP A 40 6.58 -14.64 1.96
CA ASP A 40 7.75 -14.83 2.82
C ASP A 40 8.68 -13.61 2.87
N ARG A 41 8.75 -12.85 1.78
CA ARG A 41 9.65 -11.70 1.63
C ARG A 41 9.02 -10.58 0.82
N LEU A 42 9.51 -9.37 1.04
CA LEU A 42 9.22 -8.22 0.19
C LEU A 42 9.77 -8.44 -1.22
N ASP A 43 9.23 -7.70 -2.18
CA ASP A 43 9.71 -7.74 -3.55
C ASP A 43 10.90 -6.80 -3.72
N ASP A 44 12.06 -7.35 -4.11
CA ASP A 44 13.31 -6.60 -4.18
C ASP A 44 13.21 -5.44 -5.20
N THR A 45 12.52 -5.65 -6.33
CA THR A 45 12.30 -4.61 -7.35
C THR A 45 11.38 -3.51 -6.83
N ALA A 46 10.37 -3.85 -6.02
CA ALA A 46 9.54 -2.84 -5.37
C ALA A 46 10.36 -1.96 -4.41
N ILE A 47 11.25 -2.57 -3.60
CA ILE A 47 12.15 -1.83 -2.72
C ILE A 47 13.10 -0.93 -3.52
N GLU A 48 13.71 -1.47 -4.59
CA GLU A 48 14.58 -0.71 -5.48
C GLU A 48 13.88 0.53 -6.04
N VAL A 49 12.64 0.38 -6.52
CA VAL A 49 11.84 1.49 -7.04
C VAL A 49 11.49 2.51 -5.95
N ILE A 50 11.09 2.06 -4.75
CA ILE A 50 10.79 2.99 -3.64
C ILE A 50 12.02 3.87 -3.33
N TRP A 51 13.21 3.27 -3.23
CA TRP A 51 14.46 4.01 -3.01
C TRP A 51 14.83 4.91 -4.19
N LYS A 52 14.65 4.43 -5.43
CA LYS A 52 14.93 5.19 -6.65
C LYS A 52 14.14 6.51 -6.70
N PHE A 53 12.90 6.51 -6.22
CA PHE A 53 12.06 7.70 -6.15
C PHE A 53 12.25 8.53 -4.86
N GLY A 54 13.21 8.18 -4.00
CA GLY A 54 13.59 8.99 -2.84
C GLY A 54 12.77 8.70 -1.57
N TYR A 55 12.08 7.56 -1.51
CA TYR A 55 11.29 7.14 -0.35
C TYR A 55 12.02 6.04 0.43
N SER A 56 11.69 5.85 1.72
CA SER A 56 12.22 4.77 2.55
C SER A 56 11.20 3.64 2.71
N VAL A 57 11.70 2.43 3.00
CA VAL A 57 10.88 1.27 3.36
C VAL A 57 11.16 0.95 4.82
N ASP A 58 10.21 1.25 5.71
CA ASP A 58 10.32 0.97 7.15
C ASP A 58 9.72 -0.40 7.52
N LYS A 59 9.34 -1.18 6.51
CA LYS A 59 8.70 -2.48 6.66
C LYS A 59 9.73 -3.60 6.55
N GLU A 60 9.79 -4.46 7.56
CA GLU A 60 10.76 -5.57 7.57
C GLU A 60 10.27 -6.80 6.81
N ARG A 61 8.96 -7.10 6.84
CA ARG A 61 8.39 -8.31 6.23
C ARG A 61 6.93 -8.13 5.80
N PRO A 62 6.44 -8.94 4.83
CA PRO A 62 5.02 -9.02 4.53
C PRO A 62 4.21 -9.47 5.75
N ARG A 63 2.97 -8.97 5.85
CA ARG A 63 1.99 -9.32 6.88
C ARG A 63 0.66 -9.68 6.22
N GLY A 64 0.05 -10.77 6.66
CA GLY A 64 -1.29 -11.17 6.23
C GLY A 64 -2.37 -10.30 6.88
N LEU A 65 -3.51 -10.16 6.22
CA LEU A 65 -4.66 -9.40 6.73
C LEU A 65 -5.27 -10.07 7.96
N ASP A 66 -5.13 -11.39 8.09
CA ASP A 66 -5.49 -12.18 9.26
C ASP A 66 -4.65 -11.85 10.50
N GLU A 67 -3.46 -11.28 10.32
CA GLU A 67 -2.60 -10.79 11.41
C GLU A 67 -2.94 -9.36 11.84
N VAL A 68 -3.95 -8.73 11.24
CA VAL A 68 -4.29 -7.33 11.44
C VAL A 68 -5.67 -7.18 12.06
N ASN A 69 -5.75 -6.42 13.16
CA ASN A 69 -7.03 -5.99 13.71
C ASN A 69 -7.59 -4.83 12.88
N ILE A 70 -8.41 -5.15 11.88
CA ILE A 70 -8.87 -4.16 10.89
C ILE A 70 -9.70 -3.02 11.48
N GLU A 71 -10.34 -3.24 12.63
CA GLU A 71 -11.15 -2.22 13.33
C GLU A 71 -10.29 -1.10 13.95
N GLU A 72 -8.96 -1.25 14.02
CA GLU A 72 -8.05 -0.20 14.50
C GLU A 72 -7.77 0.89 13.46
N TYR A 73 -8.20 0.70 12.21
CA TYR A 73 -7.94 1.62 11.12
C TYR A 73 -9.18 2.45 10.83
N ASP A 74 -9.00 3.77 10.73
CA ASP A 74 -10.09 4.68 10.38
C ASP A 74 -10.49 4.53 8.89
N PHE A 75 -9.55 4.08 8.07
CA PHE A 75 -9.68 3.97 6.63
C PHE A 75 -8.90 2.77 6.07
N VAL A 76 -9.45 2.09 5.06
CA VAL A 76 -8.78 0.98 4.38
C VAL A 76 -8.77 1.22 2.88
N VAL A 77 -7.63 0.99 2.24
CA VAL A 77 -7.45 1.13 0.79
C VAL A 77 -6.99 -0.19 0.20
N THR A 78 -7.75 -0.76 -0.73
CA THR A 78 -7.30 -1.94 -1.49
C THR A 78 -6.62 -1.49 -2.79
N VAL A 79 -5.35 -1.84 -2.99
CA VAL A 79 -4.52 -1.40 -4.12
C VAL A 79 -4.51 -2.41 -5.28
N CYS A 80 -5.54 -3.25 -5.37
CA CYS A 80 -5.64 -4.37 -6.31
C CYS A 80 -6.89 -4.21 -7.17
N SER A 81 -6.84 -4.70 -8.42
CA SER A 81 -7.92 -4.53 -9.39
C SER A 81 -9.11 -5.48 -9.21
N GLU A 82 -8.90 -6.75 -8.84
CA GLU A 82 -10.01 -7.73 -8.73
C GLU A 82 -9.80 -8.82 -7.66
N SER A 83 -8.58 -9.00 -7.17
CA SER A 83 -8.20 -10.15 -6.34
C SER A 83 -8.25 -9.92 -4.84
N CYS A 84 -8.52 -8.70 -4.35
CA CYS A 84 -8.75 -8.54 -2.92
C CYS A 84 -10.21 -8.86 -2.59
N ALA A 85 -10.39 -9.84 -1.71
CA ALA A 85 -11.68 -10.20 -1.16
C ALA A 85 -12.40 -8.97 -0.56
N ALA A 86 -13.72 -9.07 -0.38
CA ALA A 86 -14.49 -8.04 0.30
C ALA A 86 -13.91 -7.82 1.71
N ILE A 87 -13.30 -6.65 1.90
CA ILE A 87 -12.73 -6.25 3.18
C ILE A 87 -13.89 -5.85 4.10
N PRO A 88 -14.06 -6.48 5.27
CA PRO A 88 -15.18 -6.22 6.17
C PRO A 88 -14.94 -4.95 6.98
N HIS A 89 -14.85 -3.80 6.31
CA HIS A 89 -14.64 -2.50 6.94
C HIS A 89 -15.61 -1.46 6.38
N LYS A 90 -16.03 -0.49 7.21
CA LYS A 90 -17.05 0.50 6.83
C LYS A 90 -16.53 1.50 5.80
N ASN A 91 -15.26 1.88 5.93
CA ASN A 91 -14.61 2.86 5.05
C ASN A 91 -13.55 2.14 4.23
N VAL A 92 -13.92 1.70 3.02
CA VAL A 92 -13.03 1.02 2.09
C VAL A 92 -13.01 1.75 0.75
N GLU A 93 -11.83 2.14 0.30
CA GLU A 93 -11.59 2.67 -1.05
C GLU A 93 -10.82 1.64 -1.89
N ARG A 94 -11.15 1.56 -3.18
CA ARG A 94 -10.51 0.61 -4.11
C ARG A 94 -9.71 1.33 -5.18
N TRP A 95 -8.42 1.07 -5.23
CA TRP A 95 -7.52 1.50 -6.29
C TRP A 95 -7.21 0.31 -7.17
N ASN A 96 -7.84 0.28 -8.35
CA ASN A 96 -7.68 -0.80 -9.33
C ASN A 96 -6.34 -0.69 -10.06
N ILE A 97 -5.24 -0.90 -9.34
CA ILE A 97 -3.88 -0.75 -9.85
C ILE A 97 -3.32 -2.11 -10.26
N GLU A 98 -2.74 -2.14 -11.46
CA GLU A 98 -2.13 -3.32 -12.05
C GLU A 98 -1.06 -3.93 -11.14
N ASP A 99 -0.98 -5.27 -11.09
CA ASP A 99 0.10 -5.94 -10.36
C ASP A 99 1.43 -5.86 -11.13
N PRO A 100 2.48 -5.22 -10.57
CA PRO A 100 3.78 -5.16 -11.22
C PRO A 100 4.59 -6.45 -11.03
N LYS A 101 4.19 -7.35 -10.12
CA LYS A 101 5.03 -8.48 -9.70
C LYS A 101 5.52 -9.33 -10.86
N GLY A 102 6.84 -9.53 -10.95
CA GLY A 102 7.49 -10.34 -11.97
C GLY A 102 7.54 -9.70 -13.37
N LYS A 103 7.15 -8.43 -13.50
CA LYS A 103 7.27 -7.66 -14.75
C LYS A 103 8.58 -6.87 -14.78
N ASP A 104 8.82 -6.21 -15.91
CA ASP A 104 9.94 -5.30 -16.07
C ASP A 104 9.87 -4.12 -15.08
N ILE A 105 11.02 -3.60 -14.65
CA ILE A 105 11.13 -2.48 -13.70
C ILE A 105 10.36 -1.24 -14.19
N VAL A 106 10.27 -1.01 -15.50
CA VAL A 106 9.48 0.10 -16.07
C VAL A 106 8.00 0.01 -15.66
N ILE A 107 7.46 -1.20 -15.48
CA ILE A 107 6.09 -1.39 -15.00
C ILE A 107 5.99 -1.08 -13.51
N TYR A 108 6.99 -1.47 -12.69
CA TYR A 108 7.04 -1.10 -11.28
C TYR A 108 7.08 0.42 -11.11
N GLU A 109 7.89 1.12 -11.91
CA GLU A 109 8.00 2.59 -11.88
C GLU A 109 6.68 3.25 -12.27
N ARG A 110 6.01 2.76 -13.31
CA ARG A 110 4.68 3.25 -13.70
C ARG A 110 3.65 3.07 -12.59
N VAL A 111 3.61 1.88 -12.00
CA VAL A 111 2.72 1.56 -10.87
C VAL A 111 3.04 2.43 -9.66
N PHE A 112 4.32 2.65 -9.37
CA PHE A 112 4.76 3.53 -8.29
C PHE A 112 4.22 4.96 -8.49
N SER A 113 4.41 5.54 -9.68
CA SER A 113 3.91 6.88 -9.98
C SER A 113 2.38 6.98 -9.91
N GLU A 114 1.65 5.92 -10.32
CA GLU A 114 0.20 5.89 -10.14
C GLU A 114 -0.19 5.87 -8.65
N ILE A 115 0.45 5.02 -7.84
CA ILE A 115 0.21 4.95 -6.39
C ILE A 115 0.53 6.29 -5.73
N GLU A 116 1.64 6.93 -6.11
CA GLU A 116 2.07 8.21 -5.57
C GLU A 116 1.01 9.30 -5.80
N LYS A 117 0.46 9.36 -7.01
CA LYS A 117 -0.64 10.26 -7.34
C LYS A 117 -1.87 10.00 -6.47
N ARG A 118 -2.29 8.73 -6.33
CA ARG A 118 -3.47 8.37 -5.52
C ARG A 118 -3.28 8.65 -4.03
N VAL A 119 -2.07 8.44 -3.51
CA VAL A 119 -1.72 8.75 -2.12
C VAL A 119 -1.82 10.26 -1.86
N LYS A 120 -1.29 11.10 -2.76
CA LYS A 120 -1.41 12.55 -2.65
C LYS A 120 -2.88 12.99 -2.66
N GLU A 121 -3.68 12.49 -3.62
CA GLU A 121 -5.12 12.77 -3.70
C GLU A 121 -5.91 12.30 -2.47
N LEU A 122 -5.47 11.21 -1.83
CA LEU A 122 -6.06 10.73 -0.58
C LEU A 122 -5.70 11.65 0.58
N LEU A 123 -4.41 12.00 0.73
CA LEU A 123 -3.94 12.89 1.79
C LEU A 123 -4.63 14.25 1.74
N ASP A 124 -4.72 14.86 0.55
CA ASP A 124 -5.43 16.13 0.34
C ASP A 124 -6.89 16.05 0.83
N ARG A 125 -7.54 14.89 0.72
CA ARG A 125 -8.94 14.70 1.14
C ARG A 125 -9.11 14.42 2.64
N ILE A 126 -8.11 13.85 3.31
CA ILE A 126 -8.25 13.35 4.70
C ILE A 126 -7.45 14.16 5.73
N GLU A 127 -6.55 15.04 5.28
CA GLU A 127 -5.79 15.99 6.11
C GLU A 127 -6.28 17.44 5.99
N ASP A 128 -7.23 17.73 5.09
CA ASP A 128 -8.00 18.98 5.06
C ASP A 128 -9.06 19.03 6.18
#